data_AF-A0A9Q0XJH0-F1
#
_entry.id   AF-A0A9Q0XJH0-F1
#
_cell.length_a   1.000
_cell.length_b   1.000
_cell.length_c   1.000
_cell.angle_alpha   90.00
_cell.angle_beta   90.00
_cell.angle_gamma   90.00
#
_symmetry.space_group_name_H-M   'P 1'
#
loop_
_entity.id
_entity.type
_entity.pdbx_description
1 polymer ?
#
loop_
_entity_poly.entity_id
_entity_poly.type
_entity_poly.pdbx_seq_one_letter_code
_entity_poly.pdbx_strand_id
1 'polypeptide(L)'
;AQLLNKEKVMILFLQETHMDKTENRALLSHPAWPTKWQFQSKGTKKSRGVGILFKNDLDIQVKEIVIDTQERFIMVKCLIWGQNIP
;
A
#
# COMPACT_ATOMS: atom_id res chain seq x y z
N ALA A 1 -7.06 -6.65 -11.30
CA ALA A 1 -7.74 -5.33 -11.27
C ALA A 1 -9.27 -5.41 -11.37
N GLN A 2 -9.88 -6.45 -11.97
CA GLN A 2 -11.34 -6.51 -12.15
C GLN A 2 -12.14 -6.31 -10.84
N LEU A 3 -11.78 -7.02 -9.76
CA LEU A 3 -12.41 -6.84 -8.45
C LEU A 3 -12.22 -5.41 -7.91
N LEU A 4 -10.99 -4.89 -7.93
CA LEU A 4 -10.69 -3.54 -7.45
C LEU A 4 -11.49 -2.46 -8.17
N ASN A 5 -11.68 -2.61 -9.48
CA ASN A 5 -12.47 -1.68 -10.29
C ASN A 5 -13.97 -1.83 -10.03
N LYS A 6 -14.47 -3.07 -9.91
CA LYS A 6 -15.88 -3.35 -9.58
C LYS A 6 -16.27 -2.73 -8.23
N GLU A 7 -15.43 -2.91 -7.22
CA GLU A 7 -15.67 -2.40 -5.86
C GLU A 7 -15.22 -0.94 -5.68
N LYS A 8 -14.78 -0.26 -6.75
CA LYS A 8 -14.31 1.13 -6.74
C LYS A 8 -13.26 1.40 -5.64
N VAL A 9 -12.35 0.45 -5.46
CA VAL A 9 -11.29 0.54 -4.44
C VAL A 9 -10.35 1.70 -4.77
N MET A 10 -10.17 2.61 -3.81
CA MET A 10 -9.24 3.74 -3.91
C MET A 10 -7.96 3.52 -3.09
N ILE A 11 -8.10 2.78 -1.98
CA ILE A 11 -7.02 2.43 -1.06
C ILE A 11 -7.07 0.93 -0.84
N LEU A 12 -5.95 0.25 -1.04
CA LEU A 12 -5.83 -1.19 -0.87
C LEU A 12 -4.87 -1.49 0.28
N PHE A 13 -5.37 -2.22 1.27
CA PHE A 13 -4.58 -2.77 2.37
C PHE A 13 -4.36 -4.26 2.13
N LEU A 14 -3.10 -4.69 2.15
CA LEU A 14 -2.71 -6.08 1.99
C LEU A 14 -1.95 -6.54 3.24
N GLN A 15 -2.21 -7.78 3.64
CA GLN A 15 -1.50 -8.46 4.72
C GLN A 15 -1.00 -9.80 4.20
N GLU A 16 -0.01 -10.37 4.89
CA GLU A 16 0.63 -11.63 4.50
C GLU A 16 1.14 -11.59 3.05
N THR A 17 1.79 -10.48 2.66
CA THR A 17 2.28 -10.30 1.28
C THR A 17 3.46 -11.21 0.94
N HIS A 18 4.17 -11.70 1.97
CA HIS A 18 5.30 -12.64 1.88
C HIS A 18 6.42 -12.15 0.96
N MET A 19 6.55 -10.84 0.84
CA MET A 19 7.53 -10.18 -0.01
C MET A 19 8.92 -10.22 0.63
N ASP A 20 9.89 -10.71 -0.12
CA ASP A 20 11.28 -10.65 0.30
C ASP A 20 11.91 -9.30 -0.04
N LYS A 21 12.80 -8.80 0.81
CA LYS A 21 13.50 -7.53 0.61
C LYS A 21 14.40 -7.54 -0.63
N THR A 22 14.85 -8.71 -1.08
CA THR A 22 15.62 -8.88 -2.31
C THR A 22 14.76 -8.79 -3.57
N GLU A 23 13.43 -8.93 -3.44
CA GLU A 23 12.51 -8.78 -4.56
C GLU A 23 12.21 -7.31 -4.80
N ASN A 24 12.82 -6.75 -5.85
CA ASN A 24 12.57 -5.37 -6.27
C ASN A 24 11.36 -5.26 -7.22
N ARG A 25 10.22 -5.84 -6.81
CA ARG A 25 8.95 -5.76 -7.55
C ARG A 25 7.90 -4.99 -6.77
N ALA A 26 6.99 -4.36 -7.49
CA ALA A 26 5.80 -3.72 -6.94
C ALA A 26 4.79 -4.79 -6.42
N LEU A 27 3.95 -4.43 -5.44
CA LEU A 27 2.88 -5.32 -4.96
C LEU A 27 1.82 -5.52 -6.03
N LEU A 28 1.52 -4.45 -6.77
CA LEU A 28 0.61 -4.48 -7.89
C LEU A 28 1.11 -3.53 -8.97
N SER A 29 1.24 -4.02 -10.20
CA SER A 29 1.50 -3.20 -11.38
C SER A 29 0.48 -3.61 -12.44
N HIS A 30 -0.63 -2.87 -12.52
CA HIS A 30 -1.69 -3.18 -13.46
C HIS A 30 -2.26 -1.89 -14.08
N PRO A 31 -2.27 -1.73 -15.42
CA PRO A 31 -2.69 -0.49 -16.08
C PRO A 31 -4.10 -0.03 -15.69
N ALA A 32 -5.04 -0.97 -15.54
CA ALA A 32 -6.43 -0.67 -15.16
C ALA A 32 -6.63 -0.26 -13.68
N TRP A 33 -5.60 -0.34 -12.83
CA TRP A 33 -5.63 0.17 -11.46
C TRP A 33 -4.25 0.76 -11.12
N PRO A 34 -3.92 1.93 -11.70
CA PRO A 34 -2.61 2.53 -11.55
C PRO A 34 -2.46 3.12 -10.15
N THR A 35 -1.26 3.03 -9.59
CA THR A 35 -0.98 3.39 -8.20
C THR A 35 0.03 4.51 -8.08
N LYS A 36 -0.27 5.50 -7.23
CA LYS A 36 0.59 6.67 -7.02
C LYS A 36 1.64 6.38 -5.97
N TRP A 37 1.19 5.68 -4.92
CA TRP A 37 1.99 5.32 -3.76
C TRP A 37 1.80 3.85 -3.44
N GLN A 38 2.91 3.14 -3.19
CA GLN A 38 2.92 1.79 -2.66
C GLN A 38 3.89 1.71 -1.50
N PHE A 39 3.36 1.54 -0.28
CA PHE A 39 4.16 1.31 0.91
C PHE A 39 4.14 -0.17 1.25
N GLN A 40 5.29 -0.71 1.62
CA GLN A 40 5.46 -2.14 1.84
C GLN A 40 6.42 -2.36 3.01
N SER A 41 6.10 -3.32 3.87
CA SER A 41 7.09 -3.95 4.74
C SER A 41 7.63 -5.18 4.02
N LYS A 42 8.94 -5.33 3.99
CA LYS A 42 9.62 -6.45 3.34
C LYS A 42 10.60 -7.11 4.29
N GLY A 43 10.63 -8.43 4.26
CA GLY A 43 11.46 -9.23 5.16
C GLY A 43 12.45 -10.13 4.47
N THR A 44 13.13 -10.96 5.26
CA THR A 44 14.10 -11.96 4.76
C THR A 44 13.59 -13.39 4.81
N LYS A 45 12.42 -13.61 5.43
CA LYS A 45 11.90 -14.96 5.72
C LYS A 45 10.60 -15.29 5.00
N LYS A 46 10.09 -14.40 4.14
CA LYS A 46 8.78 -14.52 3.46
C LYS A 46 7.62 -14.93 4.39
N SER A 47 7.72 -14.62 5.69
CA SER A 47 6.81 -15.14 6.71
C SER A 47 5.76 -14.12 7.16
N ARG A 48 5.87 -12.88 6.67
CA ARG A 48 5.03 -11.72 7.03
C ARG A 48 5.01 -10.76 5.84
N GLY A 49 4.51 -9.55 6.07
CA GLY A 49 4.54 -8.45 5.12
C GLY A 49 3.18 -7.82 5.00
N VAL A 50 3.16 -6.50 4.98
CA VAL A 50 1.96 -5.69 4.79
C VAL A 50 2.20 -4.68 3.69
N GLY A 51 1.12 -4.23 3.07
CA GLY A 51 1.15 -3.28 1.97
C GLY A 51 0.00 -2.30 2.03
N ILE A 52 0.27 -1.04 1.68
CA ILE A 52 -0.75 -0.02 1.46
C ILE A 52 -0.51 0.59 0.08
N LEU A 53 -1.52 0.50 -0.78
CA LEU A 53 -1.48 1.06 -2.13
C LEU A 53 -2.59 2.08 -2.31
N PHE A 54 -2.25 3.20 -2.94
CA PHE A 54 -3.18 4.28 -3.24
C PHE A 54 -3.35 4.41 -4.75
N LYS A 55 -4.60 4.37 -5.22
CA LYS A 55 -4.93 4.57 -6.64
C LYS A 55 -4.56 5.99 -7.08
N ASN A 56 -4.11 6.16 -8.32
CA ASN A 56 -3.68 7.47 -8.87
C ASN A 56 -4.74 8.57 -8.74
N ASP A 57 -6.01 8.20 -8.92
CA ASP A 57 -7.12 9.16 -8.94
C ASP A 57 -7.46 9.70 -7.53
N LEU A 58 -6.83 9.18 -6.48
CA LEU A 58 -7.01 9.67 -5.12
C LEU A 58 -6.10 10.88 -4.88
N ASP A 59 -6.69 12.03 -4.55
CA ASP A 59 -5.94 13.17 -4.05
C ASP A 59 -5.51 12.91 -2.60
N ILE A 60 -4.26 12.52 -2.46
CA ILE A 60 -3.65 12.18 -1.18
C ILE A 60 -2.33 12.92 -0.98
N GLN A 61 -2.17 13.47 0.21
CA GLN A 61 -0.94 14.05 0.72
C GLN A 61 -0.46 13.27 1.94
N VAL A 62 0.57 12.45 1.76
CA VAL A 62 1.20 11.72 2.85
C VAL A 62 1.98 12.68 3.74
N LYS A 63 1.76 12.59 5.06
CA LYS A 63 2.40 13.43 6.09
C LYS A 63 3.45 12.66 6.88
N GLU A 64 3.12 11.43 7.26
CA GLU A 64 4.00 10.58 8.06
C GLU A 64 3.79 9.13 7.67
N ILE A 65 4.87 8.34 7.70
CA ILE A 65 4.84 6.90 7.46
C ILE A 65 5.63 6.23 8.59
N VAL A 66 5.01 5.25 9.23
CA VAL A 66 5.66 4.38 10.20
C VAL A 66 5.55 2.95 9.70
N ILE A 67 6.68 2.27 9.55
CA ILE A 67 6.75 0.87 9.11
C ILE A 67 7.35 0.05 10.25
N ASP A 68 6.64 -0.98 10.68
CA ASP A 68 7.14 -1.91 11.70
C ASP A 68 8.35 -2.67 11.19
N THR A 69 9.44 -2.67 11.97
CA THR A 69 10.67 -3.42 11.64
C THR A 69 10.46 -4.94 11.69
N GLN A 70 9.40 -5.39 12.37
CA GLN A 70 8.98 -6.80 12.39
C GLN A 70 7.94 -7.14 11.31
N GLU A 71 7.67 -6.20 10.40
CA GLU A 71 6.84 -6.35 9.20
C GLU A 71 5.33 -6.56 9.46
N ARG A 72 4.83 -6.23 10.66
CA ARG A 72 3.43 -6.52 11.04
C ARG A 72 2.44 -5.40 10.72
N PHE A 73 2.91 -4.15 10.63
CA PHE A 73 2.04 -3.02 10.29
C PHE A 73 2.77 -1.93 9.52
N ILE A 74 1.97 -1.15 8.80
CA ILE A 74 2.32 0.15 8.23
C ILE A 74 1.23 1.11 8.70
N MET A 75 1.63 2.27 9.21
CA MET A 75 0.74 3.38 9.50
C MET A 75 1.11 4.54 8.58
N VAL A 76 0.11 5.09 7.89
CA VAL A 76 0.27 6.27 7.03
C VAL A 76 -0.67 7.35 7.54
N LYS A 77 -0.10 8.46 8.02
CA LYS A 77 -0.88 9.67 8.29
C LYS A 77 -0.93 10.48 7.01
N CYS A 78 -2.12 10.84 6.56
CA CYS A 78 -2.30 11.55 5.31
C CYS A 78 -3.51 12.48 5.35
N LEU A 79 -3.49 13.46 4.44
CA LEU A 79 -4.69 14.19 4.05
C LEU A 79 -5.25 13.54 2.80
N ILE A 80 -6.56 13.33 2.77
CA ILE A 80 -7.28 12.91 1.57
C ILE A 80 -8.26 14.03 1.22
N TRP A 81 -8.18 14.54 -0.01
CA TRP A 81 -8.91 15.74 -0.47
C TRP A 81 -8.76 16.93 0.50
N GLY A 82 -7.54 17.12 1.03
CA GLY A 82 -7.22 18.18 1.97
C GLY A 82 -7.71 17.97 3.41
N GLN A 83 -8.35 16.84 3.73
CA GLN A 83 -8.89 16.54 5.07
C GLN A 83 -8.06 15.48 5.78
N ASN A 84 -7.85 15.64 7.10
CA ASN A 84 -7.26 14.59 7.94
C ASN A 84 -8.24 13.42 8.01
N ILE A 85 -7.77 12.23 7.68
CA ILE A 85 -8.51 11.00 7.93
C ILE A 85 -8.00 10.44 9.27
N PRO A 86 -8.86 10.31 10.29
CA PRO A 86 -8.48 9.79 11.61
C PRO A 86 -8.08 8.32 11.58
#